data_AF-A0A2P5NSH0-F1
#
_entry.id   AF-A0A2P5NSH0-F1
#
_cell.length_a   1.000
_cell.length_b   1.000
_cell.length_c   1.000
_cell.angle_alpha   90.00
_cell.angle_beta   90.00
_cell.angle_gamma   90.00
#
_symmetry.space_group_name_H-M   'P 1'
#
loop_
_entity.id
_entity.type
_entity.pdbx_description
1 polymer ?
#
loop_
_entity_poly.entity_id
_entity_poly.type
_entity_poly.pdbx_seq_one_letter_code
_entity_poly.pdbx_strand_id
1 'polypeptide(L)'
;MRMLIGAGLVGLGAALLGWAGYSSLRPDAHYTLTLSPAPGDAVKEFASLGLAADALQRVAITSPDERRPIASGVVVREGARLAPLVWRNEVTEPILFSDISASDIVKVVSAIREHVSGDSVVLAWWDLSRAIRMATKRDAPLDDARASGLLIPSAWTEVAEAERARWGAGVDPQASESFERFIDALLSSEQHGADALTKLATGKPAYVAVHISDVWKAAAARPGRYSIGYKDFPSSGVSHGVIKSATQWMRENKVEGGFAAEPIGGATRLHYFTRKGDSDALIAKLLPFSTSNPAQLERFELVYQHRGWWVYRLRA
;
A
#
# COMPACT_ATOMS: atom_id res chain seq x y z
N MET A 1 -43.72 -42.09 -7.80
CA MET A 1 -43.22 -40.86 -8.49
C MET A 1 -43.56 -39.56 -7.75
N ARG A 2 -44.79 -39.37 -7.21
CA ARG A 2 -45.18 -38.14 -6.48
C ARG A 2 -44.38 -37.84 -5.19
N MET A 3 -43.94 -38.86 -4.43
CA MET A 3 -43.15 -38.67 -3.21
C MET A 3 -41.71 -38.16 -3.47
N LEU A 4 -41.10 -38.53 -4.59
CA LEU A 4 -39.74 -38.08 -4.97
C LEU A 4 -39.73 -36.59 -5.36
N ILE A 5 -40.82 -36.09 -5.96
CA ILE A 5 -40.97 -34.68 -6.33
C ILE A 5 -41.14 -33.81 -5.07
N GLY A 6 -41.90 -34.29 -4.08
CA GLY A 6 -42.09 -33.59 -2.80
C GLY A 6 -40.80 -33.46 -1.99
N ALA A 7 -39.99 -34.52 -1.91
CA ALA A 7 -38.69 -34.47 -1.22
C ALA A 7 -37.68 -33.53 -1.91
N GLY A 8 -37.67 -33.49 -3.25
CA GLY A 8 -36.82 -32.57 -4.02
C GLY A 8 -37.16 -31.09 -3.79
N LEU A 9 -38.46 -30.76 -3.73
CA LEU A 9 -38.93 -29.39 -3.46
C LEU A 9 -38.58 -28.91 -2.05
N VAL A 10 -38.66 -29.80 -1.04
CA VAL A 10 -38.28 -29.47 0.35
C VAL A 10 -36.77 -29.25 0.46
N GLY A 11 -35.95 -30.09 -0.19
CA GLY A 11 -34.49 -29.91 -0.22
C GLY A 11 -34.07 -28.60 -0.90
N LEU A 12 -34.72 -28.25 -2.02
CA LEU A 12 -34.47 -26.99 -2.72
C LEU A 12 -34.91 -25.77 -1.89
N GLY A 13 -36.05 -25.87 -1.22
CA GLY A 13 -36.55 -24.83 -0.32
C GLY A 13 -35.63 -24.59 0.88
N ALA A 14 -35.13 -25.66 1.50
CA ALA A 14 -34.17 -25.57 2.60
C ALA A 14 -32.82 -24.98 2.14
N ALA A 15 -32.36 -25.32 0.93
CA ALA A 15 -31.15 -24.75 0.34
C ALA A 15 -31.32 -23.24 0.04
N LEU A 16 -32.47 -22.83 -0.49
CA LEU A 16 -32.77 -21.41 -0.76
C LEU A 16 -32.94 -20.60 0.53
N LEU A 17 -33.55 -21.17 1.57
CA LEU A 17 -33.65 -20.53 2.89
C LEU A 17 -32.30 -20.46 3.60
N GLY A 18 -31.48 -21.50 3.48
CA GLY A 18 -30.10 -21.49 3.97
C GLY A 18 -29.24 -20.46 3.24
N TRP A 19 -29.40 -20.33 1.92
CA TRP A 19 -28.72 -19.30 1.13
C TRP A 19 -29.22 -17.88 1.46
N ALA A 20 -30.53 -17.69 1.58
CA ALA A 20 -31.13 -16.41 1.96
C ALA A 20 -30.68 -15.98 3.37
N GLY A 21 -30.72 -16.90 4.35
CA GLY A 21 -30.21 -16.67 5.69
C GLY A 21 -28.71 -16.36 5.72
N TYR A 22 -27.92 -17.08 4.91
CA TYR A 22 -26.49 -16.81 4.75
C TYR A 22 -26.21 -15.46 4.08
N SER A 23 -27.05 -15.03 3.14
CA SER A 23 -26.92 -13.70 2.51
C SER A 23 -27.34 -12.56 3.44
N SER A 24 -28.37 -12.74 4.27
CA SER A 24 -28.82 -11.72 5.24
C SER A 24 -27.88 -11.55 6.43
N LEU A 25 -26.97 -12.50 6.64
CA LEU A 25 -25.91 -12.41 7.65
C LEU A 25 -24.64 -11.72 7.13
N ARG A 26 -24.58 -11.37 5.84
CA ARG A 26 -23.50 -10.52 5.32
C ARG A 26 -23.89 -9.07 5.59
N PRO A 27 -23.00 -8.26 6.21
CA PRO A 27 -23.20 -6.82 6.26
C PRO A 27 -23.47 -6.33 4.85
N ASP A 28 -24.46 -5.45 4.67
CA ASP A 28 -24.65 -4.76 3.40
C ASP A 28 -23.33 -4.09 3.03
N ALA A 29 -22.66 -4.60 2.00
CA ALA A 29 -21.38 -4.07 1.62
C ALA A 29 -21.63 -2.66 1.09
N HIS A 30 -21.09 -1.65 1.79
CA HIS A 30 -21.15 -0.24 1.40
C HIS A 30 -20.52 0.05 0.02
N TYR A 31 -19.92 -0.96 -0.60
CA TYR A 31 -19.37 -0.92 -1.95
C TYR A 31 -19.31 -2.31 -2.58
N THR A 32 -19.10 -2.34 -3.89
CA THR A 32 -18.73 -3.52 -4.65
C THR A 32 -17.33 -3.37 -5.22
N LEU A 33 -16.48 -4.38 -5.05
CA LEU A 33 -15.19 -4.50 -5.72
C LEU A 33 -15.35 -5.42 -6.93
N THR A 34 -15.04 -4.90 -8.12
CA THR A 34 -15.09 -5.65 -9.37
C THR A 34 -13.68 -5.81 -9.95
N LEU A 35 -13.41 -7.00 -10.48
CA LEU A 35 -12.21 -7.32 -11.24
C LEU A 35 -12.62 -7.70 -12.66
N SER A 36 -11.96 -7.10 -13.65
CA SER A 36 -12.18 -7.37 -15.07
C SER A 36 -10.83 -7.37 -15.81
N PRO A 37 -10.72 -7.93 -17.03
CA PRO A 37 -9.49 -7.83 -17.81
C PRO A 37 -9.01 -6.38 -17.94
N ALA A 38 -7.71 -6.15 -17.83
CA ALA A 38 -7.15 -4.82 -18.00
C ALA A 38 -7.37 -4.28 -19.43
N PRO A 39 -7.62 -2.96 -19.59
CA PRO A 39 -7.76 -2.38 -20.92
C PRO A 39 -6.41 -2.39 -21.67
N GLY A 40 -6.45 -2.37 -23.01
CA GLY A 40 -5.27 -2.58 -23.84
C GLY A 40 -4.20 -1.50 -23.74
N ASP A 41 -4.56 -0.28 -23.35
CA ASP A 41 -3.63 0.81 -23.01
C ASP A 41 -2.83 0.51 -21.74
N ALA A 42 -3.49 0.04 -20.67
CA ALA A 42 -2.81 -0.40 -19.45
C ALA A 42 -1.85 -1.57 -19.72
N VAL A 43 -2.26 -2.53 -20.55
CA VAL A 43 -1.38 -3.65 -20.95
C VAL A 43 -0.12 -3.14 -21.66
N LYS A 44 -0.24 -2.16 -22.55
CA LYS A 44 0.91 -1.55 -23.24
C LYS A 44 1.85 -0.83 -22.28
N GLU A 45 1.30 -0.14 -21.29
CA GLU A 45 2.10 0.62 -20.32
C GLU A 45 3.01 -0.28 -19.47
N PHE A 46 2.53 -1.48 -19.13
CA PHE A 46 3.29 -2.47 -18.35
C PHE A 46 4.06 -3.49 -19.19
N ALA A 47 3.98 -3.44 -20.51
CA ALA A 47 4.67 -4.39 -21.40
C ALA A 47 6.20 -4.37 -21.22
N SER A 48 6.78 -3.19 -20.91
CA SER A 48 8.23 -3.02 -20.64
C SER A 48 8.71 -3.73 -19.37
N LEU A 49 7.78 -4.09 -18.48
CA LEU A 49 8.04 -4.88 -17.28
C LEU A 49 7.91 -6.39 -17.53
N GLY A 50 7.53 -6.81 -18.74
CA GLY A 50 7.36 -8.22 -19.09
C GLY A 50 6.15 -8.87 -18.43
N LEU A 51 5.18 -8.07 -17.96
CA LEU A 51 3.95 -8.58 -17.37
C LEU A 51 3.01 -9.12 -18.45
N ALA A 52 2.49 -10.34 -18.21
CA ALA A 52 1.55 -10.97 -19.11
C ALA A 52 0.18 -10.26 -19.07
N ALA A 53 -0.46 -10.09 -20.23
CA ALA A 53 -1.71 -9.34 -20.35
C ALA A 53 -2.87 -9.96 -19.55
N ASP A 54 -2.89 -11.29 -19.43
CA ASP A 54 -3.87 -12.06 -18.66
C ASP A 54 -3.65 -11.99 -17.14
N ALA A 55 -2.44 -11.64 -16.69
CA ALA A 55 -2.15 -11.37 -15.29
C ALA A 55 -2.62 -9.98 -14.84
N LEU A 56 -2.93 -9.06 -15.78
CA LEU A 56 -3.36 -7.71 -15.49
C LEU A 56 -4.90 -7.62 -15.44
N GLN A 57 -5.41 -7.05 -14.35
CA GLN A 57 -6.85 -6.85 -14.17
C GLN A 57 -7.14 -5.40 -13.82
N ARG A 58 -8.19 -4.85 -14.41
CA ARG A 58 -8.81 -3.62 -13.93
C ARG A 58 -9.56 -3.91 -12.64
N VAL A 59 -9.34 -3.06 -11.64
CA VAL A 59 -10.10 -3.04 -10.40
C VAL A 59 -10.95 -1.78 -10.32
N ALA A 60 -12.18 -1.90 -9.83
CA ALA A 60 -13.04 -0.76 -9.53
C ALA A 60 -13.84 -1.04 -8.25
N ILE A 61 -13.88 -0.03 -7.39
CA ILE A 61 -14.68 0.00 -6.16
C ILE A 61 -15.80 1.01 -6.37
N THR A 62 -17.05 0.58 -6.26
CA THR A 62 -18.25 1.41 -6.48
C THR A 62 -19.13 1.40 -5.24
N SER A 63 -19.55 2.57 -4.76
CA SER A 63 -20.59 2.69 -3.71
C SER A 63 -21.97 2.80 -4.36
N PRO A 64 -23.05 2.25 -3.75
CA PRO A 64 -24.42 2.45 -4.22
C PRO A 64 -24.83 3.92 -4.34
N ASP A 65 -24.24 4.79 -3.50
CA ASP A 65 -24.58 6.22 -3.44
C ASP A 65 -23.87 7.05 -4.53
N GLU A 66 -22.90 6.46 -5.22
CA GLU A 66 -22.03 7.17 -6.17
C GLU A 66 -22.21 6.64 -7.59
N ARG A 67 -22.35 7.56 -8.55
CA ARG A 67 -22.49 7.18 -9.98
C ARG A 67 -21.18 6.70 -10.60
N ARG A 68 -20.05 7.07 -10.02
CA ARG A 68 -18.70 6.74 -10.49
C ARG A 68 -18.01 5.86 -9.45
N PRO A 69 -17.02 5.03 -9.86
CA PRO A 69 -16.16 4.36 -8.90
C PRO A 69 -15.54 5.36 -7.93
N ILE A 70 -15.45 4.98 -6.66
CA ILE A 70 -14.79 5.77 -5.61
C ILE A 70 -13.29 5.45 -5.52
N ALA A 71 -12.88 4.30 -6.03
CA ALA A 71 -11.49 3.99 -6.33
C ALA A 71 -11.40 3.08 -7.56
N SER A 72 -10.34 3.18 -8.35
CA SER A 72 -10.10 2.31 -9.50
C SER A 72 -8.63 2.20 -9.84
N GLY A 73 -8.26 1.20 -10.64
CA GLY A 73 -6.88 1.02 -11.03
C GLY A 73 -6.61 -0.27 -11.78
N VAL A 74 -5.36 -0.72 -11.69
CA VAL A 74 -4.86 -1.94 -12.32
C VAL A 74 -4.11 -2.73 -11.26
N VAL A 75 -4.45 -4.00 -11.13
CA VAL A 75 -3.75 -4.96 -10.27
C VAL A 75 -3.08 -6.02 -11.14
N VAL A 76 -1.95 -6.53 -10.65
CA VAL A 76 -1.34 -7.75 -11.18
C VAL A 76 -1.71 -8.93 -10.30
N ARG A 77 -1.95 -10.08 -10.93
CA ARG A 77 -2.32 -11.33 -10.27
C ARG A 77 -1.20 -12.37 -10.37
N GLU A 78 -0.89 -12.99 -9.22
CA GLU A 78 -0.03 -14.18 -9.10
C GLU A 78 -0.84 -15.27 -8.39
N GLY A 79 -1.51 -16.15 -9.14
CA GLY A 79 -2.46 -17.11 -8.58
C GLY A 79 -3.62 -16.41 -7.85
N ALA A 80 -3.71 -16.59 -6.53
CA ALA A 80 -4.69 -15.91 -5.69
C ALA A 80 -4.23 -14.52 -5.19
N ARG A 81 -2.93 -14.21 -5.29
CA ARG A 81 -2.35 -12.96 -4.79
C ARG A 81 -2.61 -11.82 -5.75
N LEU A 82 -2.92 -10.65 -5.19
CA LEU A 82 -3.12 -9.41 -5.93
C LEU A 82 -2.11 -8.36 -5.47
N ALA A 83 -1.62 -7.54 -6.40
CA ALA A 83 -0.83 -6.36 -6.08
C ALA A 83 -1.26 -5.17 -6.93
N PRO A 84 -1.53 -4.00 -6.33
CA PRO A 84 -1.84 -2.80 -7.09
C PRO A 84 -0.59 -2.31 -7.84
N LEU A 85 -0.75 -2.08 -9.15
CA LEU A 85 0.24 -1.38 -9.99
C LEU A 85 -0.21 0.05 -10.28
N VAL A 86 -1.51 0.24 -10.41
CA VAL A 86 -2.14 1.56 -10.52
C VAL A 86 -3.26 1.61 -9.51
N TRP A 87 -3.34 2.72 -8.79
CA TRP A 87 -4.44 2.98 -7.89
C TRP A 87 -4.80 4.46 -7.95
N ARG A 88 -6.09 4.75 -8.04
CA ARG A 88 -6.62 6.10 -8.07
C ARG A 88 -7.82 6.18 -7.16
N ASN A 89 -7.72 7.02 -6.15
CA ASN A 89 -8.82 7.39 -5.27
C ASN A 89 -9.57 8.58 -5.90
N GLU A 90 -10.87 8.45 -6.05
CA GLU A 90 -11.76 9.52 -6.56
C GLU A 90 -12.35 10.35 -5.40
N VAL A 91 -11.87 10.09 -4.19
CA VAL A 91 -12.26 10.73 -2.94
C VAL A 91 -11.00 11.21 -2.21
N THR A 92 -11.15 12.12 -1.26
CA THR A 92 -10.03 12.75 -0.55
C THR A 92 -9.21 11.78 0.29
N GLU A 93 -9.89 10.85 0.98
CA GLU A 93 -9.26 9.85 1.84
C GLU A 93 -8.89 8.61 1.02
N PRO A 94 -7.65 8.08 1.14
CA PRO A 94 -7.29 6.85 0.46
C PRO A 94 -8.17 5.67 0.86
N ILE A 95 -8.63 4.90 -0.13
CA ILE A 95 -9.39 3.67 0.05
C ILE A 95 -8.48 2.50 -0.31
N LEU A 96 -8.19 1.64 0.67
CA LEU A 96 -7.29 0.47 0.62
C LEU A 96 -5.81 0.82 0.38
N PHE A 97 -5.51 1.63 -0.64
CA PHE A 97 -4.17 2.07 -1.02
C PHE A 97 -4.16 3.57 -1.31
N SER A 98 -2.99 4.19 -1.14
CA SER A 98 -2.73 5.52 -1.69
C SER A 98 -2.65 5.48 -3.21
N ASP A 99 -2.72 6.65 -3.85
CA ASP A 99 -2.60 6.74 -5.29
C ASP A 99 -1.25 6.21 -5.79
N ILE A 100 -1.29 5.45 -6.89
CA ILE A 100 -0.12 4.90 -7.57
C ILE A 100 -0.28 5.20 -9.05
N SER A 101 0.65 5.97 -9.59
CA SER A 101 0.75 6.26 -11.03
C SER A 101 1.50 5.14 -11.73
N ALA A 102 0.97 4.69 -12.86
CA ALA A 102 1.58 3.69 -13.72
C ALA A 102 2.99 4.10 -14.19
N SER A 103 3.14 5.34 -14.66
CA SER A 103 4.43 5.89 -15.06
C SER A 103 5.47 5.96 -13.92
N ASP A 104 5.02 6.16 -12.68
CA ASP A 104 5.91 6.23 -11.53
C ASP A 104 6.34 4.82 -11.08
N ILE A 105 5.41 3.86 -10.99
CA ILE A 105 5.76 2.48 -10.63
C ILE A 105 6.64 1.81 -11.69
N VAL A 106 6.41 2.04 -12.99
CA VAL A 106 7.23 1.49 -14.07
C VAL A 106 8.68 1.96 -13.93
N LYS A 107 8.89 3.25 -13.63
CA LYS A 107 10.23 3.81 -13.40
C LYS A 107 10.92 3.20 -12.19
N VAL A 108 10.22 3.13 -11.05
CA VAL A 108 10.78 2.61 -9.79
C VAL A 108 11.16 1.14 -9.91
N VAL A 109 10.26 0.33 -10.47
CA VAL A 109 10.47 -1.11 -10.65
C VAL A 109 11.57 -1.37 -11.70
N SER A 110 11.65 -0.56 -12.76
CA SER A 110 12.76 -0.64 -13.71
C SER A 110 14.09 -0.25 -13.09
N ALA A 111 14.13 0.80 -12.26
CA ALA A 111 15.32 1.22 -11.54
C ALA A 111 15.77 0.18 -10.51
N ILE A 112 14.85 -0.50 -9.83
CA ILE A 112 15.18 -1.66 -8.98
C ILE A 112 15.81 -2.77 -9.81
N ARG A 113 15.26 -3.07 -11.00
CA ARG A 113 15.87 -4.05 -11.91
C ARG A 113 17.26 -3.63 -12.38
N GLU A 114 17.53 -2.33 -12.55
CA GLU A 114 18.82 -1.82 -13.03
C GLU A 114 19.89 -1.75 -11.93
N HIS A 115 19.53 -1.26 -10.74
CA HIS A 115 20.49 -0.91 -9.69
C HIS A 115 20.61 -1.94 -8.55
N VAL A 116 19.67 -2.87 -8.42
CA VAL A 116 19.74 -3.94 -7.41
C VAL A 116 20.40 -5.18 -8.01
N SER A 117 21.43 -5.71 -7.32
CA SER A 117 22.10 -6.95 -7.75
C SER A 117 21.17 -8.19 -7.72
N GLY A 118 21.49 -9.23 -8.50
CA GLY A 118 20.70 -10.46 -8.63
C GLY A 118 20.68 -11.37 -7.40
N ASP A 119 21.71 -11.27 -6.58
CA ASP A 119 21.88 -11.99 -5.32
C ASP A 119 21.35 -11.21 -4.11
N SER A 120 20.85 -9.99 -4.32
CA SER A 120 20.33 -9.13 -3.27
C SER A 120 18.84 -9.36 -2.99
N VAL A 121 18.44 -9.01 -1.76
CA VAL A 121 17.05 -8.95 -1.33
C VAL A 121 16.53 -7.53 -1.36
N VAL A 122 15.30 -7.31 -1.83
CA VAL A 122 14.58 -6.05 -1.69
C VAL A 122 13.49 -6.21 -0.63
N LEU A 123 13.68 -5.52 0.49
CA LEU A 123 12.71 -5.41 1.57
C LEU A 123 11.80 -4.21 1.30
N ALA A 124 10.53 -4.47 1.03
CA ALA A 124 9.53 -3.44 0.80
C ALA A 124 8.20 -3.84 1.46
N TRP A 125 7.23 -2.92 1.47
CA TRP A 125 5.87 -3.27 1.86
C TRP A 125 5.34 -4.44 1.00
N TRP A 126 4.40 -5.24 1.53
CA TRP A 126 3.98 -6.50 0.89
C TRP A 126 3.42 -6.32 -0.53
N ASP A 127 2.75 -5.19 -0.78
CA ASP A 127 2.16 -4.85 -2.08
C ASP A 127 3.24 -4.53 -3.12
N LEU A 128 4.22 -3.69 -2.76
CA LEU A 128 5.38 -3.41 -3.61
C LEU A 128 6.25 -4.66 -3.81
N SER A 129 6.45 -5.48 -2.76
CA SER A 129 7.24 -6.71 -2.86
C SER A 129 6.67 -7.66 -3.91
N ARG A 130 5.35 -7.85 -3.94
CA ARG A 130 4.66 -8.61 -5.00
C ARG A 130 4.88 -8.01 -6.39
N ALA A 131 4.74 -6.68 -6.52
CA ALA A 131 4.98 -6.00 -7.79
C ALA A 131 6.44 -6.19 -8.28
N ILE A 132 7.42 -6.08 -7.38
CA ILE A 132 8.84 -6.29 -7.68
C ILE A 132 9.08 -7.72 -8.17
N ARG A 133 8.59 -8.75 -7.47
CA ARG A 133 8.78 -10.16 -7.87
C ARG A 133 8.25 -10.40 -9.28
N MET A 134 7.04 -9.90 -9.57
CA MET A 134 6.38 -10.09 -10.86
C MET A 134 7.08 -9.35 -12.00
N ALA A 135 7.53 -8.11 -11.77
CA ALA A 135 8.02 -7.23 -12.84
C ALA A 135 9.54 -7.22 -13.04
N THR A 136 10.32 -7.58 -12.01
CA THR A 136 11.79 -7.50 -12.04
C THR A 136 12.48 -8.85 -11.93
N LYS A 137 11.77 -9.88 -11.46
CA LYS A 137 12.35 -11.17 -11.05
C LYS A 137 13.43 -11.04 -9.97
N ARG A 138 13.45 -9.94 -9.21
CA ARG A 138 14.31 -9.76 -8.02
C ARG A 138 13.71 -10.46 -6.81
N ASP A 139 14.57 -10.86 -5.88
CA ASP A 139 14.16 -11.46 -4.62
C ASP A 139 13.56 -10.38 -3.70
N ALA A 140 12.23 -10.34 -3.60
CA ALA A 140 11.51 -9.48 -2.67
C ALA A 140 10.59 -10.35 -1.80
N PRO A 141 11.10 -10.94 -0.70
CA PRO A 141 10.47 -12.08 -0.02
C PRO A 141 9.31 -11.69 0.89
N LEU A 142 9.16 -10.40 1.20
CA LEU A 142 8.12 -9.94 2.12
C LEU A 142 6.74 -10.09 1.48
N ASP A 143 5.83 -10.69 2.24
CA ASP A 143 4.43 -10.90 1.90
C ASP A 143 3.62 -10.98 3.19
N ASP A 144 2.31 -10.81 3.11
CA ASP A 144 1.46 -10.82 4.29
C ASP A 144 0.06 -11.37 4.03
N ALA A 145 -0.29 -12.44 4.76
CA ALA A 145 -1.61 -13.05 4.74
C ALA A 145 -2.68 -12.17 5.42
N ARG A 146 -2.27 -11.17 6.21
CA ARG A 146 -3.18 -10.22 6.86
C ARG A 146 -3.34 -8.91 6.11
N ALA A 147 -2.58 -8.70 5.03
CA ALA A 147 -2.53 -7.44 4.29
C ALA A 147 -2.43 -6.22 5.24
N SER A 148 -1.53 -6.29 6.22
CA SER A 148 -1.26 -5.24 7.20
C SER A 148 -0.98 -3.93 6.47
N GLY A 149 -1.56 -2.85 7.00
CA GLY A 149 -1.45 -1.52 6.44
C GLY A 149 -2.42 -1.17 5.30
N LEU A 150 -3.41 -2.03 5.00
CA LEU A 150 -4.55 -1.60 4.18
C LEU A 150 -5.24 -0.38 4.81
N LEU A 151 -5.47 0.65 3.99
CA LEU A 151 -6.12 1.90 4.38
C LEU A 151 -7.64 1.74 4.35
N ILE A 152 -8.19 1.03 5.34
CA ILE A 152 -9.63 0.80 5.44
C ILE A 152 -10.31 2.08 5.93
N PRO A 153 -11.28 2.66 5.19
CA PRO A 153 -12.07 3.79 5.66
C PRO A 153 -12.76 3.48 6.99
N SER A 154 -12.91 4.48 7.86
CA SER A 154 -13.57 4.31 9.16
C SER A 154 -15.01 3.81 9.05
N ALA A 155 -15.70 4.16 7.96
CA ALA A 155 -17.05 3.67 7.67
C ALA A 155 -17.10 2.18 7.30
N TRP A 156 -15.96 1.52 7.04
CA TRP A 156 -15.87 0.15 6.52
C TRP A 156 -15.25 -0.82 7.53
N THR A 157 -15.22 -0.48 8.82
CA THR A 157 -14.64 -1.33 9.87
C THR A 157 -15.25 -2.73 9.91
N GLU A 158 -16.56 -2.85 9.65
CA GLU A 158 -17.29 -4.14 9.65
C GLU A 158 -16.82 -5.10 8.53
N VAL A 159 -16.24 -4.58 7.45
CA VAL A 159 -15.74 -5.38 6.32
C VAL A 159 -14.20 -5.45 6.27
N ALA A 160 -13.50 -4.88 7.25
CA ALA A 160 -12.05 -4.79 7.27
C ALA A 160 -11.38 -6.17 7.17
N GLU A 161 -11.88 -7.17 7.91
CA GLU A 161 -11.33 -8.53 7.88
C GLU A 161 -11.56 -9.22 6.53
N ALA A 162 -12.70 -8.96 5.88
CA ALA A 162 -12.98 -9.50 4.55
C ALA A 162 -12.03 -8.90 3.49
N GLU A 163 -11.71 -7.61 3.60
CA GLU A 163 -10.70 -6.98 2.74
C GLU A 163 -9.31 -7.54 3.00
N ARG A 164 -8.89 -7.64 4.26
CA ARG A 164 -7.60 -8.24 4.61
C ARG A 164 -7.47 -9.66 4.07
N ALA A 165 -8.51 -10.48 4.23
CA ALA A 165 -8.55 -11.82 3.69
C ALA A 165 -8.46 -11.85 2.16
N ARG A 166 -9.09 -10.89 1.46
CA ARG A 166 -9.00 -10.79 0.00
C ARG A 166 -7.59 -10.45 -0.46
N TRP A 167 -6.97 -9.45 0.14
CA TRP A 167 -5.65 -8.98 -0.27
C TRP A 167 -4.51 -9.86 0.26
N GLY A 168 -4.74 -10.60 1.34
CA GLY A 168 -3.81 -11.61 1.86
C GLY A 168 -3.97 -13.01 1.24
N ALA A 169 -4.92 -13.19 0.31
CA ALA A 169 -5.23 -14.49 -0.26
C ALA A 169 -4.02 -15.12 -0.97
N GLY A 170 -3.78 -16.41 -0.72
CA GLY A 170 -2.68 -17.18 -1.32
C GLY A 170 -1.31 -16.96 -0.70
N VAL A 171 -1.23 -16.27 0.45
CA VAL A 171 0.00 -16.11 1.23
C VAL A 171 0.03 -17.14 2.36
N ASP A 172 1.22 -17.69 2.63
CA ASP A 172 1.44 -18.52 3.81
C ASP A 172 1.28 -17.65 5.08
N PRO A 173 0.42 -18.03 6.05
CA PRO A 173 0.29 -17.33 7.32
C PRO A 173 1.61 -17.10 8.06
N GLN A 174 2.62 -17.95 7.87
CA GLN A 174 3.95 -17.76 8.48
C GLN A 174 4.72 -16.57 7.89
N ALA A 175 4.45 -16.19 6.63
CA ALA A 175 5.08 -15.03 6.00
C ALA A 175 4.75 -13.73 6.74
N SER A 176 3.57 -13.66 7.36
CA SER A 176 3.14 -12.52 8.17
C SER A 176 4.09 -12.23 9.33
N GLU A 177 4.75 -13.23 9.93
CA GLU A 177 5.68 -13.00 11.04
C GLU A 177 6.90 -12.17 10.60
N SER A 178 7.49 -12.51 9.45
CA SER A 178 8.59 -11.75 8.85
C SER A 178 8.14 -10.35 8.43
N PHE A 179 6.89 -10.20 7.98
CA PHE A 179 6.33 -8.90 7.65
C PHE A 179 6.11 -8.01 8.89
N GLU A 180 5.64 -8.56 10.01
CA GLU A 180 5.53 -7.77 11.25
C GLU A 180 6.90 -7.32 11.75
N ARG A 181 7.92 -8.18 11.67
CA ARG A 181 9.31 -7.80 11.98
C ARG A 181 9.81 -6.67 11.08
N PHE A 182 9.42 -6.65 9.81
CA PHE A 182 9.74 -5.56 8.90
C PHE A 182 9.06 -4.25 9.34
N ILE A 183 7.77 -4.27 9.66
CA ILE A 183 7.05 -3.10 10.19
C ILE A 183 7.71 -2.59 11.47
N ASP A 184 7.99 -3.50 12.41
CA ASP A 184 8.59 -3.13 13.70
C ASP A 184 10.01 -2.57 13.52
N ALA A 185 10.78 -3.06 12.54
CA ALA A 185 12.08 -2.50 12.18
C ALA A 185 11.97 -1.07 11.62
N LEU A 186 11.00 -0.83 10.73
CA LEU A 186 10.69 0.50 10.19
C LEU A 186 10.25 1.50 11.26
N LEU A 187 9.61 1.02 12.34
CA LEU A 187 9.15 1.82 13.47
C LEU A 187 10.15 1.90 14.63
N SER A 188 11.36 1.36 14.46
CA SER A 188 12.44 1.40 15.45
C SER A 188 13.43 2.53 15.15
N SER A 189 14.41 2.75 16.04
CA SER A 189 15.53 3.64 15.73
C SER A 189 16.36 3.11 14.56
N GLU A 190 17.12 3.98 13.89
CA GLU A 190 17.93 3.60 12.72
C GLU A 190 18.81 2.37 12.96
N GLN A 191 19.56 2.35 14.07
CA GLN A 191 20.45 1.25 14.42
C GLN A 191 19.69 -0.08 14.61
N HIS A 192 18.63 -0.09 15.43
CA HIS A 192 17.84 -1.29 15.66
C HIS A 192 17.09 -1.75 14.41
N GLY A 193 16.57 -0.81 13.63
CA GLY A 193 15.89 -1.08 12.37
C GLY A 193 16.83 -1.71 11.34
N ALA A 194 18.03 -1.15 11.16
CA ALA A 194 19.06 -1.70 10.27
C ALA A 194 19.47 -3.13 10.66
N ASP A 195 19.69 -3.38 11.96
CA ASP A 195 20.05 -4.70 12.45
C ASP A 195 18.92 -5.72 12.22
N ALA A 196 17.67 -5.33 12.44
CA ALA A 196 16.50 -6.17 12.18
C ALA A 196 16.30 -6.46 10.68
N LEU A 197 16.46 -5.45 9.82
CA LEU A 197 16.37 -5.59 8.37
C LEU A 197 17.49 -6.50 7.82
N THR A 198 18.70 -6.40 8.36
CA THR A 198 19.83 -7.29 8.01
C THR A 198 19.48 -8.75 8.30
N LYS A 199 18.84 -9.02 9.45
CA LYS A 199 18.38 -10.38 9.82
C LYS A 199 17.28 -10.88 8.88
N LEU A 200 16.34 -10.01 8.48
CA LEU A 200 15.29 -10.35 7.52
C LEU A 200 15.85 -10.68 6.13
N ALA A 201 16.96 -10.05 5.74
CA ALA A 201 17.67 -10.37 4.51
C ALA A 201 18.50 -11.66 4.60
N THR A 202 18.53 -12.35 5.76
CA THR A 202 19.25 -13.61 5.99
C THR A 202 20.74 -13.54 5.62
N GLY A 203 21.37 -12.37 5.82
CA GLY A 203 22.78 -12.13 5.51
C GLY A 203 23.09 -11.87 4.03
N LYS A 204 22.10 -11.85 3.15
CA LYS A 204 22.26 -11.37 1.77
C LYS A 204 22.40 -9.85 1.74
N PRO A 205 23.08 -9.27 0.72
CA PRO A 205 23.00 -7.83 0.48
C PRO A 205 21.53 -7.39 0.37
N ALA A 206 21.17 -6.34 1.09
CA ALA A 206 19.79 -5.92 1.23
C ALA A 206 19.56 -4.51 0.72
N TYR A 207 18.42 -4.30 0.11
CA TYR A 207 17.89 -3.00 -0.26
C TYR A 207 16.56 -2.80 0.45
N VAL A 208 16.26 -1.56 0.82
CA VAL A 208 14.99 -1.17 1.41
C VAL A 208 14.32 -0.20 0.45
N ALA A 209 13.13 -0.57 -0.04
CA ALA A 209 12.33 0.28 -0.89
C ALA A 209 11.08 0.72 -0.14
N VAL A 210 10.92 2.04 0.01
CA VAL A 210 9.80 2.67 0.71
C VAL A 210 9.15 3.75 -0.15
N HIS A 211 7.86 3.95 0.07
CA HIS A 211 7.09 5.07 -0.48
C HIS A 211 6.60 5.97 0.64
N ILE A 212 6.36 7.25 0.36
CA ILE A 212 5.75 8.17 1.32
C ILE A 212 4.42 7.63 1.87
N SER A 213 3.68 6.84 1.09
CA SER A 213 2.44 6.21 1.57
C SER A 213 2.66 5.14 2.64
N ASP A 214 3.85 4.55 2.76
CA ASP A 214 4.12 3.47 3.70
C ASP A 214 4.05 3.95 5.16
N VAL A 215 4.18 5.24 5.43
CA VAL A 215 3.92 5.80 6.78
C VAL A 215 2.45 5.65 7.20
N TRP A 216 1.53 5.78 6.24
CA TRP A 216 0.10 5.58 6.48
C TRP A 216 -0.19 4.11 6.73
N LYS A 217 0.45 3.23 5.95
CA LYS A 217 0.35 1.78 6.12
C LYS A 217 0.92 1.35 7.47
N ALA A 218 2.06 1.90 7.89
CA ALA A 218 2.66 1.66 9.20
C ALA A 218 1.77 2.16 10.35
N ALA A 219 1.20 3.36 10.25
CA ALA A 219 0.25 3.87 11.23
C ALA A 219 -1.04 3.03 11.29
N ALA A 220 -1.56 2.58 10.15
CA ALA A 220 -2.72 1.69 10.11
C ALA A 220 -2.42 0.30 10.72
N ALA A 221 -1.20 -0.22 10.53
CA ALA A 221 -0.77 -1.49 11.11
C ALA A 221 -0.41 -1.39 12.61
N ARG A 222 -0.06 -0.20 13.10
CA ARG A 222 0.41 0.06 14.47
C ARG A 222 -0.11 1.40 15.03
N PRO A 223 -1.43 1.61 15.14
CA PRO A 223 -2.00 2.92 15.50
C PRO A 223 -1.58 3.44 16.88
N GLY A 224 -1.23 2.54 17.82
CA GLY A 224 -0.70 2.93 19.13
C GLY A 224 0.78 3.34 19.11
N ARG A 225 1.56 2.85 18.14
CA ARG A 225 3.02 3.08 18.06
C ARG A 225 3.41 4.16 17.09
N TYR A 226 2.60 4.46 16.09
CA TYR A 226 2.91 5.45 15.06
C TYR A 226 1.68 6.26 14.66
N SER A 227 1.83 7.59 14.53
CA SER A 227 0.69 8.45 14.19
C SER A 227 1.07 9.54 13.19
N ILE A 228 0.26 9.64 12.14
CA ILE A 228 0.45 10.57 11.03
C ILE A 228 -0.91 11.21 10.68
N GLY A 229 -0.87 12.49 10.34
CA GLY A 229 -1.98 13.30 9.86
C GLY A 229 -1.67 13.91 8.50
N TYR A 230 -2.71 14.41 7.84
CA TYR A 230 -2.54 15.14 6.58
C TYR A 230 -3.38 16.40 6.53
N LYS A 231 -2.92 17.36 5.74
CA LYS A 231 -3.68 18.56 5.40
C LYS A 231 -3.47 18.90 3.93
N ASP A 232 -4.56 19.01 3.20
CA ASP A 232 -4.51 19.46 1.81
C ASP A 232 -4.57 20.98 1.73
N PHE A 233 -3.70 21.53 0.90
CA PHE A 233 -3.62 22.94 0.55
C PHE A 233 -3.93 23.08 -0.95
N PRO A 234 -4.95 23.87 -1.34
CA PRO A 234 -5.24 24.10 -2.76
C PRO A 234 -4.02 24.67 -3.48
N SER A 235 -3.64 24.09 -4.63
CA SER A 235 -2.55 24.60 -5.44
C SER A 235 -3.11 25.54 -6.50
N SER A 236 -3.00 26.85 -6.29
CA SER A 236 -3.48 27.88 -7.24
C SER A 236 -2.51 28.12 -8.42
N GLY A 237 -1.55 27.21 -8.67
CA GLY A 237 -0.50 27.41 -9.67
C GLY A 237 0.63 28.34 -9.26
N VAL A 238 0.55 28.99 -8.08
CA VAL A 238 1.62 29.82 -7.51
C VAL A 238 2.28 29.07 -6.34
N SER A 239 3.29 28.26 -6.65
CA SER A 239 3.97 27.36 -5.70
C SER A 239 4.55 28.07 -4.46
N HIS A 240 4.74 29.40 -4.50
CA HIS A 240 5.24 30.20 -3.37
C HIS A 240 4.20 30.49 -2.28
N GLY A 241 2.89 30.46 -2.60
CA GLY A 241 1.83 30.73 -1.61
C GLY A 241 1.57 29.55 -0.67
N VAL A 242 1.63 28.34 -1.21
CA VAL A 242 1.31 27.09 -0.50
C VAL A 242 2.25 26.85 0.68
N ILE A 243 3.56 27.10 0.52
CA ILE A 243 4.55 26.91 1.58
C ILE A 243 4.29 27.85 2.75
N LYS A 244 3.96 29.12 2.50
CA LYS A 244 3.67 30.09 3.57
C LYS A 244 2.43 29.69 4.35
N SER A 245 1.35 29.30 3.65
CA SER A 245 0.11 28.82 4.27
C SER A 245 0.34 27.54 5.08
N ALA A 246 1.12 26.59 4.55
CA ALA A 246 1.47 25.36 5.27
C ALA A 246 2.27 25.65 6.54
N THR A 247 3.31 26.49 6.46
CA THR A 247 4.14 26.87 7.62
C THR A 247 3.34 27.62 8.68
N GLN A 248 2.46 28.54 8.27
CA GLN A 248 1.57 29.23 9.19
C GLN A 248 0.64 28.24 9.89
N TRP A 249 -0.02 27.36 9.14
CA TRP A 249 -0.93 26.35 9.68
C TRP A 249 -0.21 25.41 10.65
N MET A 250 1.00 24.94 10.32
CA MET A 250 1.81 24.09 11.21
C MET A 250 2.14 24.79 12.53
N ARG A 251 2.50 26.08 12.49
CA ARG A 251 2.76 26.87 13.71
C ARG A 251 1.50 27.03 14.56
N GLU A 252 0.37 27.35 13.93
CA GLU A 252 -0.92 27.51 14.61
C GLU A 252 -1.42 26.20 15.25
N ASN A 253 -1.14 25.06 14.60
CA ASN A 253 -1.54 23.73 15.06
C ASN A 253 -0.44 22.99 15.85
N LYS A 254 0.68 23.67 16.17
CA LYS A 254 1.80 23.11 16.93
C LYS A 254 2.33 21.78 16.38
N VAL A 255 2.45 21.71 15.06
CA VAL A 255 3.03 20.54 14.37
C VAL A 255 4.55 20.57 14.57
N GLU A 256 5.03 19.78 15.53
CA GLU A 256 6.44 19.73 15.93
C GLU A 256 7.18 18.46 15.49
N GLY A 257 6.45 17.43 15.05
CA GLY A 257 7.05 16.14 14.67
C GLY A 257 7.70 16.14 13.29
N GLY A 258 7.56 17.18 12.49
CA GLY A 258 8.07 17.22 11.11
C GLY A 258 7.01 16.84 10.07
N PHE A 259 7.31 17.17 8.81
CA PHE A 259 6.35 17.08 7.72
C PHE A 259 6.99 16.75 6.37
N ALA A 260 6.22 16.18 5.45
CA ALA A 260 6.57 15.99 4.05
C ALA A 260 5.45 16.56 3.17
N ALA A 261 5.78 17.09 2.00
CA ALA A 261 4.81 17.67 1.08
C ALA A 261 4.80 16.92 -0.25
N GLU A 262 3.61 16.56 -0.73
CA GLU A 262 3.41 15.85 -1.99
C GLU A 262 2.30 16.50 -2.83
N PRO A 263 2.48 16.72 -4.14
CA PRO A 263 1.37 17.13 -5.02
C PRO A 263 0.34 16.01 -5.20
N ILE A 264 -0.95 16.30 -4.97
CA ILE A 264 -2.06 15.36 -5.17
C ILE A 264 -3.26 16.07 -5.82
N GLY A 265 -3.75 15.58 -6.97
CA GLY A 265 -5.05 16.01 -7.52
C GLY A 265 -5.31 17.52 -7.64
N GLY A 266 -4.28 18.34 -7.93
CA GLY A 266 -4.41 19.81 -7.98
C GLY A 266 -4.28 20.53 -6.63
N ALA A 267 -3.92 19.80 -5.59
CA ALA A 267 -3.54 20.29 -4.27
C ALA A 267 -2.10 19.88 -3.93
N THR A 268 -1.59 20.42 -2.83
CA THR A 268 -0.41 19.91 -2.14
C THR A 268 -0.86 19.32 -0.81
N ARG A 269 -0.64 18.03 -0.63
CA ARG A 269 -0.86 17.34 0.64
C ARG A 269 0.36 17.47 1.51
N LEU A 270 0.16 18.00 2.71
CA LEU A 270 1.14 17.99 3.78
C LEU A 270 0.89 16.76 4.65
N HIS A 271 1.84 15.84 4.69
CA HIS A 271 1.86 14.73 5.65
C HIS A 271 2.65 15.18 6.87
N TYR A 272 2.14 14.99 8.08
CA TYR A 272 2.81 15.44 9.29
C TYR A 272 2.64 14.45 10.44
N PHE A 273 3.66 14.35 11.28
CA PHE A 273 3.58 13.54 12.49
C PHE A 273 2.79 14.26 13.57
N THR A 274 1.84 13.56 14.18
CA THR A 274 1.00 14.12 15.25
C THR A 274 1.72 14.14 16.60
N ARG A 275 2.76 13.31 16.74
CA ARG A 275 3.60 13.21 17.94
C ARG A 275 5.04 13.47 17.57
N LYS A 276 5.75 14.24 18.41
CA LYS A 276 7.15 14.61 18.16
C LYS A 276 8.09 13.41 18.01
N GLY A 277 7.90 12.35 18.79
CA GLY A 277 8.78 11.17 18.74
C GLY A 277 8.61 10.30 17.49
N ASP A 278 7.55 10.50 16.68
CA ASP A 278 7.33 9.69 15.48
C ASP A 278 8.34 10.02 14.35
N SER A 279 9.03 11.17 14.40
CA SER A 279 10.15 11.44 13.47
C SER A 279 11.41 10.63 13.74
N ASP A 280 11.53 10.03 14.92
CA ASP A 280 12.74 9.28 15.29
C ASP A 280 12.73 7.86 14.70
N ALA A 281 11.57 7.39 14.25
CA ALA A 281 11.40 6.11 13.58
C ALA A 281 12.20 6.05 12.26
N LEU A 282 12.77 4.88 11.95
CA LEU A 282 13.55 4.65 10.76
C LEU A 282 12.79 5.06 9.48
N ILE A 283 11.50 4.70 9.37
CA ILE A 283 10.67 5.06 8.20
C ILE A 283 10.57 6.58 7.97
N ALA A 284 10.53 7.39 9.03
CA ALA A 284 10.53 8.85 8.91
C ALA A 284 11.87 9.37 8.37
N LYS A 285 12.98 8.73 8.77
CA LYS A 285 14.33 9.10 8.33
C LYS A 285 14.65 8.63 6.89
N LEU A 286 14.00 7.57 6.43
CA LEU A 286 14.10 7.03 5.05
C LEU A 286 13.21 7.78 4.05
N LEU A 287 12.38 8.72 4.50
CA LEU A 287 11.41 9.42 3.67
C LEU A 287 11.63 10.93 3.75
N PRO A 288 11.10 11.74 2.81
CA PRO A 288 11.44 13.16 2.68
C PRO A 288 10.71 14.05 3.68
N PHE A 289 10.73 13.66 4.96
CA PHE A 289 10.26 14.52 6.04
C PHE A 289 11.28 15.62 6.32
N SER A 290 10.80 16.77 6.78
CA SER A 290 11.60 17.96 7.11
C SER A 290 12.66 17.70 8.19
N THR A 291 12.50 16.62 8.95
CA THR A 291 13.41 16.15 10.01
C THR A 291 14.39 15.08 9.53
N SER A 292 14.23 14.58 8.30
CA SER A 292 15.11 13.59 7.70
C SER A 292 16.32 14.24 7.02
N ASN A 293 17.44 13.52 7.01
CA ASN A 293 18.56 13.85 6.13
C ASN A 293 19.13 12.54 5.56
N PRO A 294 18.72 12.13 4.35
CA PRO A 294 19.16 10.87 3.74
C PRO A 294 20.69 10.73 3.64
N ALA A 295 21.43 11.84 3.51
CA ALA A 295 22.89 11.81 3.43
C ALA A 295 23.59 11.51 4.77
N GLN A 296 22.87 11.65 5.89
CA GLN A 296 23.39 11.43 7.24
C GLN A 296 23.02 10.06 7.80
N LEU A 297 22.32 9.22 7.04
CA LEU A 297 22.05 7.84 7.46
C LEU A 297 23.37 7.06 7.46
N GLU A 298 23.71 6.52 8.63
CA GLU A 298 24.95 5.77 8.84
C GLU A 298 24.84 4.38 8.20
N ARG A 299 23.65 3.75 8.34
CA ARG A 299 23.39 2.37 7.91
C ARG A 299 22.72 2.24 6.55
N PHE A 300 22.38 3.35 5.89
CA PHE A 300 21.67 3.35 4.62
C PHE A 300 22.33 4.26 3.60
N GLU A 301 22.43 3.78 2.37
CA GLU A 301 22.93 4.54 1.22
C GLU A 301 21.79 4.72 0.22
N LEU A 302 21.45 5.96 -0.12
CA LEU A 302 20.43 6.23 -1.13
C LEU A 302 20.94 5.80 -2.52
N VAL A 303 20.20 4.89 -3.17
CA VAL A 303 20.55 4.35 -4.49
C VAL A 303 19.68 4.96 -5.58
N TYR A 304 18.40 5.14 -5.28
CA TYR A 304 17.44 5.68 -6.24
C TYR A 304 16.33 6.45 -5.53
N GLN A 305 15.88 7.53 -6.15
CA GLN A 305 14.75 8.32 -5.69
C GLN A 305 13.91 8.74 -6.90
N HIS A 306 12.60 8.57 -6.80
CA HIS A 306 11.65 9.09 -7.77
C HIS A 306 10.36 9.50 -7.08
N ARG A 307 10.10 10.82 -7.01
CA ARG A 307 8.93 11.40 -6.31
C ARG A 307 8.88 10.91 -4.85
N GLY A 308 7.78 10.25 -4.47
CA GLY A 308 7.60 9.67 -3.13
C GLY A 308 8.34 8.36 -2.89
N TRP A 309 9.01 7.78 -3.89
CA TRP A 309 9.72 6.49 -3.80
C TRP A 309 11.19 6.67 -3.51
N TRP A 310 11.69 5.88 -2.56
CA TRP A 310 13.08 5.89 -2.11
C TRP A 310 13.59 4.46 -1.99
N VAL A 311 14.75 4.20 -2.59
CA VAL A 311 15.42 2.90 -2.54
C VAL A 311 16.81 3.10 -1.95
N TYR A 312 17.04 2.42 -0.84
CA TYR A 312 18.30 2.45 -0.10
C TYR A 312 19.00 1.10 -0.18
N ARG A 313 20.33 1.11 -0.22
CA ARG A 313 21.15 -0.05 0.09
C ARG A 313 21.44 -0.06 1.58
N LEU A 314 21.28 -1.21 2.21
CA LEU A 314 21.68 -1.42 3.60
C LEU A 314 23.19 -1.61 3.67
N ARG A 315 23.86 -0.82 4.50
CA ARG A 315 25.30 -0.95 4.77
C ARG A 315 25.52 -2.03 5.84
N ALA A 316 26.51 -2.88 5.59
CA ALA A 316 26.97 -3.87 6.55
C ALA A 316 27.42 -3.18 7.84
#